data_AF-A0A2I1MNV2-F1
#
_entry.id   AF-A0A2I1MNV2-F1
#
_cell.length_a   1.000
_cell.length_b   1.000
_cell.length_c   1.000
_cell.angle_alpha   90.00
_cell.angle_beta   90.00
_cell.angle_gamma   90.00
#
_symmetry.space_group_name_H-M   'P 1'
#
loop_
_entity.id
_entity.type
_entity.pdbx_description
1 polymer ?
#
loop_
_entity_poly.entity_id
_entity_poly.type
_entity_poly.pdbx_seq_one_letter_code
_entity_poly.pdbx_strand_id
1 'polypeptide(L)' 'MELWIGLGLIFGVVFGVLTGRLGIGIGFGLIIGASVGVAFEGDE' A
#
# COMPACT_ATOMS: atom_id res chain seq x y z
N MET A 1 11.08 -6.05 -1.69
CA MET A 1 9.81 -5.53 -2.27
C MET A 1 8.48 -6.01 -1.65
N GLU A 2 8.22 -7.31 -1.51
CA GLU A 2 6.86 -7.86 -1.31
C GLU A 2 6.20 -7.50 0.04
N LEU A 3 7.00 -7.36 1.09
CA LEU A 3 6.52 -7.05 2.44
C LEU A 3 5.89 -5.65 2.53
N TRP A 4 6.48 -4.69 1.83
CA TRP A 4 5.99 -3.30 1.77
C TRP A 4 4.70 -3.18 0.95
N ILE A 5 4.59 -3.93 -0.14
CA ILE A 5 3.35 -4.03 -0.93
C ILE A 5 2.23 -4.65 -0.09
N GLY A 6 2.53 -5.74 0.63
CA GLY A 6 1.57 -6.39 1.53
C GLY A 6 1.09 -5.45 2.64
N LEU A 7 2.02 -4.71 3.27
CA LEU A 7 1.68 -3.74 4.32
C LEU A 7 0.86 -2.56 3.77
N GLY A 8 1.24 -2.04 2.60
CA GLY A 8 0.51 -0.99 1.89
C GLY A 8 -0.91 -1.42 1.53
N LEU A 9 -1.08 -2.66 1.05
CA LEU A 9 -2.39 -3.22 0.74
C LEU A 9 -3.28 -3.33 1.99
N ILE A 10 -2.74 -3.80 3.12
CA ILE A 10 -3.49 -3.90 4.39
C ILE A 10 -3.96 -2.51 4.83
N PHE A 11 -3.08 -1.52 4.83
CA PHE A 11 -3.43 -0.14 5.16
C PHE A 11 -4.48 0.44 4.20
N GLY A 12 -4.30 0.20 2.91
CA GLY A 12 -5.22 0.63 1.86
C GLY A 12 -6.61 0.01 2.01
N VAL A 13 -6.69 -1.27 2.32
CA VAL A 13 -7.96 -1.97 2.58
C VAL A 13 -8.63 -1.40 3.83
N VAL A 14 -7.91 -1.25 4.95
CA VAL A 14 -8.48 -0.69 6.18
C VAL A 14 -9.01 0.72 5.94
N PHE A 15 -8.23 1.58 5.29
CA PHE A 15 -8.66 2.93 4.92
C PHE A 15 -9.87 2.93 3.97
N GLY A 16 -9.87 2.03 2.99
CA GLY A 16 -10.97 1.85 2.04
C GLY A 16 -12.27 1.38 2.72
N VAL A 17 -12.17 0.51 3.73
CA VAL A 17 -13.31 0.08 4.55
C VAL A 17 -13.85 1.25 5.37
N LEU A 18 -12.97 2.01 6.04
CA LEU A 18 -13.36 3.14 6.89
C LEU A 18 -14.02 4.27 6.10
N THR A 19 -13.62 4.48 4.85
CA THR A 19 -14.13 5.55 3.99
C THR A 19 -15.28 5.11 3.06
N GLY A 20 -15.67 3.84 3.12
CA GLY A 20 -16.65 3.26 2.19
C GLY A 20 -16.18 3.23 0.73
N ARG A 21 -14.87 3.36 0.49
CA ARG A 21 -14.23 3.47 -0.83
C ARG A 21 -13.09 2.46 -0.97
N LEU A 22 -13.44 1.18 -0.89
CA LEU A 22 -12.49 0.05 -0.99
C LEU A 22 -11.58 0.13 -2.22
N GLY A 23 -12.14 0.41 -3.41
CA GLY A 23 -11.35 0.48 -4.65
C GLY A 23 -10.27 1.57 -4.63
N ILE A 24 -10.57 2.72 -4.02
CA ILE A 24 -9.61 3.83 -3.87
C ILE A 24 -8.58 3.48 -2.81
N GLY A 25 -9.02 2.92 -1.68
CA GLY A 25 -8.13 2.50 -0.60
C GLY A 25 -7.11 1.45 -1.05
N ILE A 26 -7.54 0.40 -1.75
CA ILE A 26 -6.67 -0.63 -2.32
C ILE A 26 -5.67 -0.03 -3.32
N GLY A 27 -6.15 0.85 -4.22
CA GLY A 27 -5.29 1.53 -5.19
C GLY A 27 -4.20 2.39 -4.54
N PHE A 28 -4.57 3.21 -3.55
CA PHE A 28 -3.61 4.01 -2.79
C PHE A 28 -2.64 3.15 -1.99
N GLY A 29 -3.13 2.09 -1.34
CA GLY A 29 -2.32 1.17 -0.56
C GLY A 29 -1.25 0.47 -1.39
N LEU A 30 -1.61 0.01 -2.60
CA LEU A 30 -0.66 -0.60 -3.53
C LEU A 30 0.37 0.40 -4.05
N ILE A 31 -0.05 1.61 -4.42
CA ILE A 31 0.88 2.65 -4.91
C ILE A 31 1.89 3.00 -3.81
N ILE A 32 1.43 3.24 -2.59
CA ILE A 32 2.28 3.59 -1.45
C ILE A 32 3.20 2.41 -1.10
N GLY A 33 2.66 1.20 -0.98
CA GLY A 33 3.45 0.01 -0.66
C GLY A 33 4.52 -0.29 -1.69
N ALA A 34 4.23 -0.11 -2.98
CA ALA A 34 5.20 -0.28 -4.06
C ALA A 34 6.28 0.82 -4.07
N SER A 35 5.89 2.09 -3.90
CA SER A 35 6.83 3.21 -3.90
C SER A 35 7.75 3.21 -2.67
N VAL A 36 7.22 2.84 -1.50
CA VAL A 36 8.04 2.59 -0.30
C VAL A 36 8.94 1.39 -0.51
N GLY A 37 8.42 0.28 -1.04
CA GLY A 37 9.22 -0.91 -1.32
C GLY A 37 10.40 -0.63 -2.25
N VAL A 38 10.20 0.17 -3.30
CA VAL A 38 11.28 0.63 -4.21
C VAL A 38 12.26 1.57 -3.51
N ALA A 39 11.78 2.49 -2.66
CA ALA A 39 12.65 3.41 -1.94
C ALA A 39 13.60 2.68 -0.97
N PHE A 40 13.11 1.65 -0.28
CA PHE A 40 13.94 0.86 0.64
C PHE A 40 14.84 -0.16 -0.07
N GLU A 41 14.41 -0.71 -1.20
CA GLU A 41 15.24 -1.66 -1.98
C GLU A 41 16.34 -0.95 -2.79
N GLY A 42 16.28 0.38 -2.91
CA GLY A 42 17.37 1.21 -3.47
C GLY A 42 18.36 1.73 -2.43
N ASP A 43 18.14 1.47 -1.14
CA ASP A 43 19.01 1.88 -0.03
C ASP A 43 19.96 0.74 0.43
N GLU A 44 19.86 -0.44 -0.19
CA GLU A 44 20.74 -1.62 -0.03
C GLU A 44 21.75 -1.75 -1.18
#